data_AF-A0A351Q700-F1
#
_entry.id   AF-A0A351Q700-F1
#
_cell.length_a   1.000
_cell.length_b   1.000
_cell.length_c   1.000
_cell.angle_alpha   90.00
_cell.angle_beta   90.00
_cell.angle_gamma   90.00
#
_symmetry.space_group_name_H-M   'P 1'
#
loop_
_entity.id
_entity.type
_entity.pdbx_description
1 polymer ?
#
loop_
_entity_poly.entity_id
_entity_poly.type
_entity_poly.pdbx_seq_one_letter_code
_entity_poly.pdbx_strand_id
1 'polypeptide(L)'
;MPGWGEAGSVIELGDGDIQGDLAMLDSTAQGQLQPASSNEGMPATLSIVDRIKSIQSVNARDWGIRKGCISSSRVRKIKFLDDQTAMLTLRGKKKAILRLGSACPGIKRNGYARINDGIQLCKRFDSFSVLGGTFSCRVASIDPYVELVDPPSLATYD
;
A
#
# COMPACT_ATOMS: atom_id res chain seq x y z
N MET A 1 -1.89 -53.52 17.72
CA MET A 1 -0.58 -53.30 18.38
C MET A 1 0.19 -52.31 17.51
N PRO A 2 0.62 -51.15 18.06
CA PRO A 2 1.23 -50.07 17.29
C PRO A 2 2.73 -50.29 17.10
N GLY A 3 3.21 -50.13 15.87
CA GLY A 3 4.63 -50.07 15.53
C GLY A 3 5.13 -48.63 15.57
N TRP A 4 6.22 -48.41 16.31
CA TRP A 4 7.01 -47.20 16.32
C TRP A 4 7.80 -47.04 15.01
N GLY A 5 7.91 -45.79 14.54
CA GLY A 5 8.80 -45.39 13.46
C GLY A 5 9.20 -43.93 13.66
N GLU A 6 10.43 -43.74 14.16
CA GLU A 6 11.14 -42.46 14.25
C GLU A 6 11.82 -42.11 12.91
N ALA A 7 11.87 -40.82 12.59
CA ALA A 7 12.92 -40.08 11.88
C ALA A 7 12.35 -38.67 11.60
N GLY A 8 13.02 -37.53 11.77
CA GLY A 8 14.39 -37.18 12.04
C GLY A 8 14.50 -35.71 11.58
N SER A 9 14.79 -34.79 12.49
CA SER A 9 14.89 -33.35 12.24
C SER A 9 16.35 -32.93 12.30
N VAL A 10 16.94 -32.51 11.18
CA VAL A 10 18.19 -31.74 11.12
C VAL A 10 18.12 -30.81 9.91
N ILE A 11 18.24 -29.50 10.13
CA ILE A 11 18.72 -28.55 9.13
C ILE A 11 19.83 -27.73 9.79
N GLU A 12 21.01 -27.80 9.16
CA GLU A 12 22.28 -27.24 9.59
C GLU A 12 22.33 -25.70 9.46
N LEU A 13 23.17 -25.09 10.30
CA LEU A 13 23.56 -23.68 10.33
C LEU A 13 25.06 -23.57 9.99
N GLY A 14 25.45 -22.52 9.24
CA GLY A 14 26.83 -22.01 9.08
C GLY A 14 27.73 -22.88 8.20
N ASP A 15 28.75 -22.42 7.46
CA ASP A 15 29.56 -21.21 7.55
C ASP A 15 30.23 -20.94 6.19
N GLY A 16 30.50 -19.67 5.87
CA GLY A 16 31.15 -19.27 4.62
C GLY A 16 32.15 -18.13 4.85
N ASP A 17 33.37 -18.49 5.22
CA ASP A 17 34.53 -17.62 5.33
C ASP A 17 35.04 -17.16 3.95
N ILE A 18 35.29 -15.86 3.79
CA ILE A 18 36.15 -15.33 2.73
C ILE A 18 37.20 -14.46 3.42
N GLN A 19 38.41 -15.00 3.52
CA GLN A 19 39.60 -14.29 3.97
C GLN A 19 40.47 -13.94 2.76
N GLY A 20 40.93 -12.69 2.72
CA GLY A 20 41.81 -12.16 1.69
C GLY A 20 42.34 -10.79 2.11
N ASP A 21 43.34 -10.81 2.98
CA ASP A 21 44.21 -9.70 3.34
C ASP A 21 44.80 -8.98 2.12
N LEU A 22 44.90 -7.65 2.18
CA LEU A 22 46.11 -6.94 1.76
C LEU A 22 46.24 -5.60 2.49
N ALA A 23 47.45 -5.33 2.95
CA ALA A 23 47.78 -4.44 4.05
C ALA A 23 48.42 -3.11 3.61
N MET A 24 48.20 -2.07 4.44
CA MET A 24 49.13 -1.00 4.88
C MET A 24 49.58 0.12 3.92
N LEU A 25 49.68 1.33 4.52
CA LEU A 25 50.59 2.51 4.36
C LEU A 25 49.76 3.82 4.35
N ASP A 26 49.60 4.56 5.46
CA ASP A 26 50.50 5.48 6.21
C ASP A 26 50.36 6.97 5.82
N SER A 27 50.43 7.81 6.86
CA SER A 27 50.83 9.23 6.92
C SER A 27 49.81 10.37 6.73
N THR A 28 49.39 10.90 7.89
CA THR A 28 49.43 12.31 8.32
C THR A 28 49.65 13.40 7.25
N ALA A 29 48.65 14.28 7.07
CA ALA A 29 48.87 15.67 6.67
C ALA A 29 47.73 16.57 7.20
N GLN A 30 48.08 17.50 8.09
CA GLN A 30 47.24 18.62 8.49
C GLN A 30 47.12 19.61 7.32
N GLY A 31 45.91 20.09 7.05
CA GLY A 31 45.66 21.14 6.07
C GLY A 31 44.30 21.79 6.31
N GLN A 32 44.28 22.84 7.12
CA GLN A 32 43.17 23.81 7.19
C GLN A 32 42.91 24.39 5.80
N LEU A 33 41.66 24.43 5.38
CA LEU A 33 41.07 25.55 4.64
C LEU A 33 39.55 25.52 4.83
N GLN A 34 39.08 26.42 5.70
CA GLN A 34 37.71 26.93 5.65
C GLN A 34 37.53 27.70 4.33
N PRO A 35 36.28 27.84 3.88
CA PRO A 35 35.84 29.20 3.62
C PRO A 35 34.58 29.50 4.43
N ALA A 36 34.70 30.48 5.31
CA ALA A 36 33.58 31.32 5.68
C ALA A 36 33.29 32.27 4.52
N SER A 37 32.05 32.34 4.05
CA SER A 37 31.46 33.64 3.67
C SER A 37 29.95 33.51 3.54
N SER A 38 29.28 34.20 4.44
CA SER A 38 27.90 34.64 4.46
C SER A 38 27.40 35.19 3.11
N ASN A 39 26.15 34.85 2.76
CA ASN A 39 25.15 35.81 2.29
C ASN A 39 23.73 35.20 2.38
N GLU A 40 22.80 36.01 2.86
CA GLU A 40 21.38 35.72 2.95
C GLU A 40 20.72 35.58 1.57
N GLY A 41 19.63 34.81 1.53
CA GLY A 41 18.51 35.07 0.60
C GLY A 41 18.53 34.29 -0.71
N MET A 42 18.01 33.06 -0.70
CA MET A 42 16.94 32.61 -1.61
C MET A 42 16.47 31.22 -1.18
N PRO A 43 15.16 30.95 -1.10
CA PRO A 43 14.67 29.62 -0.76
C PRO A 43 15.08 28.69 -1.89
N ALA A 44 15.93 27.72 -1.57
CA ALA A 44 16.22 26.61 -2.45
C ALA A 44 14.89 26.13 -3.01
N THR A 45 14.76 26.19 -4.33
CA THR A 45 13.62 25.72 -5.09
C THR A 45 13.45 24.24 -4.77
N LEU A 46 12.72 23.95 -3.69
CA LEU A 46 12.31 22.59 -3.34
C LEU A 46 11.63 22.06 -4.58
N SER A 47 12.30 21.10 -5.20
CA SER A 47 11.85 20.40 -6.39
C SER A 47 10.37 20.07 -6.21
N ILE A 48 9.58 20.23 -7.26
CA ILE A 48 8.16 19.87 -7.28
C ILE A 48 7.96 18.46 -6.70
N VAL A 49 8.96 17.59 -6.89
CA VAL A 49 9.02 16.24 -6.32
C VAL A 49 9.07 16.23 -4.78
N ASP A 50 9.81 17.12 -4.11
CA ASP A 50 9.86 17.21 -2.64
C ASP A 50 8.60 17.89 -2.05
N ARG A 51 7.95 18.76 -2.83
CA ARG A 51 6.60 19.25 -2.50
C ARG A 51 5.54 18.14 -2.66
N ILE A 52 5.66 17.27 -3.65
CA ILE A 52 4.81 16.08 -3.83
C ILE A 52 5.03 15.06 -2.72
N LYS A 53 6.28 14.83 -2.28
CA LYS A 53 6.56 13.98 -1.11
C LYS A 53 5.98 14.53 0.19
N SER A 54 5.79 15.85 0.26
CA SER A 54 5.14 16.54 1.39
C SER A 54 3.61 16.53 1.31
N ILE A 55 3.01 15.96 0.24
CA ILE A 55 1.58 15.67 0.17
C ILE A 55 1.30 14.54 1.17
N GLN A 56 0.80 14.97 2.33
CA GLN A 56 0.17 14.20 3.40
C GLN A 56 0.19 12.68 3.22
N SER A 57 1.00 11.99 4.02
CA SER A 57 0.87 10.55 4.21
C SER A 57 -0.58 10.22 4.57
N VAL A 58 -1.35 9.69 3.61
CA VAL A 58 -2.76 9.40 3.82
C VAL A 58 -2.87 8.31 4.86
N ASN A 59 -3.29 8.66 6.07
CA ASN A 59 -3.37 7.71 7.16
C ASN A 59 -4.61 6.83 6.96
N ALA A 60 -4.40 5.58 6.54
CA ALA A 60 -5.46 4.60 6.31
C ALA A 60 -6.39 4.43 7.53
N ARG A 61 -5.91 4.72 8.75
CA ARG A 61 -6.71 4.66 9.98
C ARG A 61 -7.87 5.66 9.99
N ASP A 62 -7.74 6.80 9.31
CA ASP A 62 -8.80 7.82 9.24
C ASP A 62 -10.00 7.34 8.41
N TRP A 63 -9.75 6.43 7.46
CA TRP A 63 -10.79 5.72 6.71
C TRP A 63 -11.35 4.52 7.49
N GLY A 64 -10.77 4.19 8.66
CA GLY A 64 -11.15 3.03 9.45
C GLY A 64 -10.53 1.73 8.97
N ILE A 65 -9.48 1.83 8.14
CA ILE A 65 -8.74 0.67 7.63
C ILE A 65 -7.65 0.35 8.65
N ARG A 66 -7.74 -0.84 9.25
CA ARG A 66 -6.77 -1.34 10.24
C ARG A 66 -6.28 -2.70 9.78
N LYS A 67 -4.96 -2.87 9.62
CA LYS A 67 -4.33 -4.11 9.12
C LYS A 67 -4.88 -4.60 7.76
N GLY A 68 -5.41 -3.69 6.92
CA GLY A 68 -6.06 -4.03 5.65
C GLY A 68 -7.50 -4.54 5.78
N CYS A 69 -8.13 -4.28 6.92
CA CYS A 69 -9.53 -4.59 7.20
C CYS A 69 -10.32 -3.32 7.50
N ILE A 70 -11.59 -3.29 7.11
CA ILE A 70 -12.55 -2.23 7.42
C ILE A 70 -13.82 -2.85 8.02
N SER A 71 -14.43 -2.23 9.03
CA SER A 71 -15.68 -2.76 9.58
C SER A 71 -16.82 -2.66 8.56
N SER A 72 -17.57 -3.76 8.37
CA SER A 72 -18.75 -3.82 7.50
C SER A 72 -19.78 -2.73 7.87
N SER A 73 -19.90 -2.40 9.16
CA SER A 73 -20.80 -1.33 9.65
C SER A 73 -20.49 0.07 9.09
N ARG A 74 -19.24 0.31 8.70
CA ARG A 74 -18.76 1.59 8.14
C ARG A 74 -18.95 1.65 6.63
N VAL A 75 -18.97 0.50 5.96
CA VAL A 75 -19.20 0.42 4.51
C VAL A 75 -20.69 0.61 4.25
N ARG A 76 -21.04 1.69 3.54
CA ARG A 76 -22.43 1.99 3.17
C ARG A 76 -22.82 1.41 1.83
N LYS A 77 -21.89 1.45 0.87
CA LYS A 77 -22.11 0.98 -0.49
C LYS A 77 -20.78 0.52 -1.08
N ILE A 78 -20.83 -0.54 -1.87
CA ILE A 78 -19.73 -1.01 -2.70
C ILE A 78 -20.21 -0.88 -4.15
N LYS A 79 -19.42 -0.23 -5.00
CA LYS A 79 -19.71 -0.09 -6.42
C LYS A 79 -18.51 -0.55 -7.23
N PHE A 80 -18.64 -1.65 -7.94
CA PHE A 80 -17.60 -2.08 -8.88
C PHE A 80 -17.53 -1.09 -10.05
N LEU A 81 -16.33 -0.56 -10.28
CA LEU A 81 -16.03 0.32 -11.41
C LEU A 81 -15.69 -0.53 -12.63
N ASP A 82 -14.91 -1.60 -12.40
CA ASP A 82 -14.50 -2.59 -13.39
C ASP A 82 -14.62 -4.02 -12.81
N ASP A 83 -14.12 -5.02 -13.52
CA ASP A 83 -14.13 -6.41 -13.10
C ASP A 83 -13.08 -6.75 -12.02
N GLN A 84 -12.27 -5.76 -11.61
CA GLN A 84 -11.25 -5.93 -10.58
C GLN A 84 -11.29 -4.85 -9.50
N THR A 85 -11.85 -3.68 -9.79
CA THR A 85 -11.80 -2.49 -8.93
C THR A 85 -13.19 -2.13 -8.44
N ALA A 86 -13.29 -1.80 -7.16
CA ALA A 86 -14.51 -1.30 -6.55
C ALA A 86 -14.26 -0.03 -5.76
N MET A 87 -15.23 0.86 -5.79
CA MET A 87 -15.30 2.03 -4.95
C MET A 87 -16.19 1.72 -3.74
N LEU A 88 -15.62 1.85 -2.56
CA LEU A 88 -16.31 1.75 -1.28
C LEU A 88 -16.72 3.14 -0.82
N THR A 89 -18.02 3.36 -0.62
CA THR A 89 -18.52 4.54 0.08
C THR A 89 -18.60 4.23 1.56
N LEU A 90 -17.86 4.99 2.36
CA LEU A 90 -17.80 4.85 3.80
C LEU A 90 -18.71 5.86 4.50
N ARG A 91 -19.00 5.61 5.79
CA ARG A 91 -19.60 6.63 6.66
C ARG A 91 -18.71 7.88 6.71
N GLY A 92 -19.35 9.05 6.77
CA GLY A 92 -18.64 10.34 6.84
C GLY A 92 -18.13 10.86 5.51
N LYS A 93 -18.82 10.55 4.39
CA LYS A 93 -18.49 11.00 3.02
C LYS A 93 -17.11 10.56 2.50
N LYS A 94 -16.40 9.69 3.22
CA LYS A 94 -15.11 9.14 2.80
C LYS A 94 -15.31 8.03 1.77
N LYS A 95 -14.34 7.89 0.87
CA LYS A 95 -14.31 6.83 -0.14
C LYS A 95 -13.03 6.02 -0.01
N ALA A 96 -13.09 4.73 -0.34
CA ALA A 96 -11.91 3.87 -0.40
C ALA A 96 -11.98 3.03 -1.67
N ILE A 97 -10.83 2.69 -2.24
CA ILE A 97 -10.75 1.78 -3.37
C ILE A 97 -10.46 0.38 -2.84
N LEU A 98 -11.20 -0.59 -3.34
CA LEU A 98 -10.96 -2.01 -3.14
C LEU A 98 -10.49 -2.61 -4.46
N ARG A 99 -9.43 -3.40 -4.41
CA ARG A 99 -8.95 -4.17 -5.57
C ARG A 99 -9.09 -5.65 -5.29
N LEU A 100 -9.58 -6.38 -6.27
CA LEU A 100 -9.62 -7.84 -6.27
C LEU A 100 -8.28 -8.41 -6.73
N GLY A 101 -7.91 -9.57 -6.19
CA GLY A 101 -6.68 -10.28 -6.58
C GLY A 101 -6.74 -10.92 -7.95
N SER A 102 -7.95 -11.23 -8.42
CA SER A 102 -8.24 -11.74 -9.75
C SER A 102 -9.37 -10.94 -10.37
N ALA A 103 -9.40 -10.85 -11.70
CA ALA A 103 -10.55 -10.30 -12.41
C ALA A 103 -11.76 -11.23 -12.22
N CYS A 104 -12.92 -10.64 -11.91
CA CYS A 104 -14.21 -11.31 -11.78
C CYS A 104 -15.11 -10.87 -12.95
N PRO A 105 -15.13 -11.64 -14.06
CA PRO A 105 -15.89 -11.25 -15.23
C PRO A 105 -17.37 -11.08 -14.90
N GLY A 106 -17.93 -9.91 -15.24
CA GLY A 106 -19.36 -9.65 -15.09
C GLY A 106 -19.80 -9.15 -13.71
N ILE A 107 -18.88 -8.95 -12.75
CA ILE A 107 -19.23 -8.47 -11.40
C ILE A 107 -19.90 -7.10 -11.40
N LYS A 108 -19.52 -6.23 -12.34
CA LYS A 108 -20.12 -4.90 -12.52
C LYS A 108 -21.54 -4.96 -13.10
N ARG A 109 -21.79 -5.91 -14.01
CA ARG A 109 -23.05 -5.99 -14.78
C ARG A 109 -24.09 -6.87 -14.08
N ASN A 110 -23.68 -8.05 -13.64
CA ASN A 110 -24.57 -9.04 -13.04
C ASN A 110 -24.76 -8.79 -11.54
N GLY A 111 -23.87 -8.00 -10.93
CA GLY A 111 -23.83 -7.79 -9.49
C GLY A 111 -23.00 -8.86 -8.77
N TYR A 112 -22.95 -8.76 -7.45
CA TYR A 112 -22.10 -9.58 -6.62
C TYR A 112 -22.78 -9.96 -5.31
N ALA A 113 -22.37 -11.11 -4.76
CA ALA A 113 -22.63 -11.49 -3.39
C ALA A 113 -21.29 -11.59 -2.63
N ARG A 114 -21.34 -11.33 -1.32
CA ARG A 114 -20.18 -11.52 -0.46
C ARG A 114 -20.26 -12.91 0.14
N ILE A 115 -19.20 -13.71 -0.05
CA ILE A 115 -19.19 -15.10 0.41
C ILE A 115 -19.00 -15.14 1.92
N ASN A 116 -18.09 -14.33 2.44
CA ASN A 116 -17.82 -14.22 3.87
C ASN A 116 -18.48 -12.95 4.40
N ASP A 117 -19.73 -13.01 4.86
CA ASP A 117 -20.41 -11.83 5.40
C ASP A 117 -20.05 -11.56 6.87
N GLY A 118 -18.75 -11.47 7.13
CA GLY A 118 -18.22 -11.17 8.45
C GLY A 118 -18.45 -9.72 8.88
N ILE A 119 -18.18 -9.45 10.15
CA ILE A 119 -18.26 -8.12 10.78
C ILE A 119 -17.28 -7.12 10.13
N GLN A 120 -16.28 -7.61 9.41
CA GLN A 120 -15.18 -6.84 8.82
C GLN A 120 -14.95 -7.30 7.39
N LEU A 121 -14.68 -6.36 6.48
CA LEU A 121 -14.18 -6.56 5.13
C LEU A 121 -12.65 -6.46 5.14
N CYS A 122 -11.98 -7.59 4.97
CA CYS A 122 -10.54 -7.78 5.08
C CYS A 122 -9.92 -8.20 3.75
N LYS A 123 -8.74 -7.64 3.44
CA LYS A 123 -7.90 -8.19 2.38
C LYS A 123 -7.61 -9.68 2.63
N ARG A 124 -7.52 -10.47 1.56
CA ARG A 124 -7.24 -11.92 1.50
C ARG A 124 -8.31 -12.85 2.08
N PHE A 125 -8.99 -12.42 3.14
CA PHE A 125 -10.01 -13.23 3.81
C PHE A 125 -11.38 -13.10 3.17
N ASP A 126 -11.73 -11.91 2.70
CA ASP A 126 -13.00 -11.71 2.01
C ASP A 126 -12.95 -12.04 0.54
N SER A 127 -14.06 -12.60 0.07
CA SER A 127 -14.28 -12.98 -1.31
C SER A 127 -15.67 -12.55 -1.76
N PHE A 128 -15.75 -12.15 -3.03
CA PHE A 128 -16.99 -11.82 -3.71
C PHE A 128 -17.28 -12.88 -4.77
N SER A 129 -18.52 -13.35 -4.86
CA SER A 129 -19.01 -14.14 -5.99
C SER A 129 -19.81 -13.26 -6.94
N VAL A 130 -19.72 -13.54 -8.23
CA VAL A 130 -20.55 -12.89 -9.25
C VAL A 130 -21.94 -13.53 -9.24
N LEU A 131 -23.00 -12.73 -9.19
CA LEU A 131 -24.36 -13.25 -9.25
C LEU A 131 -24.62 -13.89 -10.61
N GLY A 132 -25.22 -15.08 -10.62
CA GLY A 132 -25.47 -15.85 -11.85
C GLY A 132 -24.23 -16.43 -12.53
N GLY A 133 -23.05 -16.32 -11.89
CA GLY A 133 -21.80 -16.92 -12.37
C GLY A 133 -21.22 -17.93 -11.37
N THR A 134 -20.11 -18.56 -11.76
CA THR A 134 -19.34 -19.48 -10.92
C THR A 134 -18.04 -18.85 -10.40
N PHE A 135 -17.75 -17.62 -10.81
CA PHE A 135 -16.52 -16.92 -10.45
C PHE A 135 -16.59 -16.37 -9.04
N SER A 136 -15.51 -16.61 -8.27
CA SER A 136 -15.26 -15.97 -6.98
C SER A 136 -13.89 -15.30 -6.99
N CYS A 137 -13.83 -14.07 -6.48
CA CYS A 137 -12.60 -13.30 -6.42
C CYS A 137 -12.33 -12.82 -5.00
N ARG A 138 -11.08 -13.00 -4.58
CA ARG A 138 -10.59 -12.54 -3.29
C ARG A 138 -10.26 -11.06 -3.33
N VAL A 139 -10.44 -10.38 -2.21
CA VAL A 139 -9.97 -9.02 -2.02
C VAL A 139 -8.44 -9.02 -1.91
N ALA A 140 -7.76 -8.22 -2.72
CA ALA A 140 -6.30 -8.05 -2.65
C ALA A 140 -5.89 -6.87 -1.78
N SER A 141 -6.48 -5.69 -2.00
CA SER A 141 -6.15 -4.48 -1.25
C SER A 141 -7.39 -3.62 -0.99
N ILE A 142 -7.29 -2.80 0.06
CA ILE A 142 -8.27 -1.79 0.43
C ILE A 142 -7.48 -0.54 0.80
N ASP A 143 -7.59 0.49 -0.03
CA ASP A 143 -6.76 1.68 0.02
C ASP A 143 -7.64 2.93 0.15
N PRO A 144 -7.23 3.94 0.95
CA PRO A 144 -7.98 5.18 1.07
C PRO A 144 -8.01 5.90 -0.28
N TYR A 145 -9.18 6.44 -0.64
CA TYR A 145 -9.34 7.25 -1.84
C TYR A 145 -9.56 8.71 -1.46
N VAL A 146 -8.74 9.58 -2.03
CA VAL A 146 -8.83 11.04 -1.90
C VAL A 146 -9.15 11.58 -3.28
N GLU A 147 -10.24 12.33 -3.39
CA GLU A 147 -10.57 13.04 -4.62
C GLU A 147 -9.67 14.28 -4.70
N LEU A 148 -8.79 14.28 -5.70
CA LEU A 148 -8.03 15.48 -6.05
C LEU A 148 -8.97 16.39 -6.84
N VAL A 149 -9.21 17.59 -6.32
CA VAL A 149 -9.92 18.64 -7.04
C VAL A 149 -8.86 19.42 -7.82
N ASP A 150 -8.95 19.40 -9.14
CA ASP A 150 -8.08 20.22 -9.98
C ASP A 150 -8.31 21.70 -9.64
N PRO A 151 -7.23 22.49 -9.47
CA PRO A 151 -7.38 23.91 -9.21
C PRO A 151 -8.13 24.58 -10.37
N PRO A 152 -8.99 25.57 -10.09
CA PRO A 152 -9.70 26.29 -11.15
C PRO A 152 -8.68 26.89 -12.12
N SER A 153 -8.92 26.69 -13.43
CA SER A 153 -8.10 27.28 -14.49
C SER A 153 -7.99 28.79 -14.25
N LEU A 154 -6.77 29.29 -14.14
CA LEU A 154 -6.50 30.72 -13.98
C LEU A 154 -7.24 31.46 -15.10
N ALA A 155 -8.25 32.25 -14.71
CA ALA A 155 -8.87 33.17 -15.63
C ALA A 155 -7.78 34.16 -16.06
N THR A 156 -7.42 34.09 -17.35
CA THR A 156 -6.60 35.12 -17.99
C THR A 156 -7.32 36.44 -17.79
N TYR A 157 -6.75 37.34 -17.00
CA TYR A 157 -7.17 38.74 -17.00
C TYR A 157 -6.56 39.38 -18.24
N ASP A 158 -7.43 39.74 -19.20
CA ASP A 158 -7.13 40.63 -20.33
C ASP A 158 -6.98 42.09 -19.84
#